data_AF-A0A0N4YZT7-F1
#
_entry.id   AF-A0A0N4YZT7-F1
#
_cell.length_a   1.000
_cell.length_b   1.000
_cell.length_c   1.000
_cell.angle_alpha   90.00
_cell.angle_beta   90.00
_cell.angle_gamma   90.00
#
_symmetry.space_group_name_H-M   'P 1'
#
loop_
_entity.id
_entity.type
_entity.pdbx_description
1 polymer ?
#
loop_
_entity_poly.entity_id
_entity_poly.type
_entity_poly.pdbx_seq_one_letter_code
_entity_poly.pdbx_strand_id
1 'polypeptide(L)' 'MLRALDVFKKAKRNDEHGVSQVAVVVTDGHSHDDPIPAAEALRAAGVTILTLGIGEHINRDEIVKISGKDE' A
#
# COMPACT_ATOMS: atom_id res chain seq x y z
N MET A 1 -1.95 3.37 7.68
CA MET A 1 -1.16 3.39 6.43
C MET A 1 -0.48 4.73 6.13
N LEU A 2 -1.03 5.89 6.56
CA LEU A 2 -0.52 7.24 6.21
C LEU A 2 0.99 7.47 6.39
N ARG A 3 1.60 6.91 7.44
CA ARG A 3 3.05 7.10 7.71
C ARG A 3 3.97 6.44 6.69
N ALA A 4 3.48 5.48 5.91
CA ALA A 4 4.28 4.83 4.89
C ALA A 4 4.78 5.84 3.85
N LEU A 5 3.97 6.85 3.50
CA LEU A 5 4.33 7.85 2.50
C LEU A 5 5.60 8.62 2.88
N ASP A 6 5.80 8.92 4.16
CA ASP A 6 7.00 9.62 4.62
C ASP A 6 8.26 8.75 4.50
N VAL A 7 8.13 7.44 4.70
CA VAL A 7 9.21 6.47 4.50
C VAL A 7 9.63 6.44 3.04
N PHE A 8 8.67 6.29 2.13
CA PHE A 8 8.93 6.25 0.68
C PHE A 8 9.45 7.59 0.13
N LYS A 9 8.95 8.73 0.65
CA LYS A 9 9.49 10.05 0.32
C LYS A 9 10.95 10.21 0.76
N LYS A 10 11.31 9.71 1.94
CA LYS A 10 12.69 9.77 2.43
C LYS A 10 13.61 8.88 1.59
N ALA A 11 13.17 7.68 1.22
CA ALA A 11 13.93 6.77 0.36
C ALA A 11 14.23 7.40 -1.01
N LYS A 12 13.21 7.98 -1.67
CA LYS A 12 13.34 8.62 -2.99
C LYS A 12 14.29 9.84 -3.00
N ARG A 13 14.51 10.50 -1.85
CA ARG A 13 15.43 11.65 -1.73
C ARG A 13 16.90 11.27 -1.74
N ASN A 14 17.25 10.01 -1.52
CA ASN A 14 18.65 9.54 -1.50
C ASN A 14 19.21 9.23 -2.90
N ASP A 15 18.64 9.84 -3.95
CA ASP A 15 19.11 9.77 -5.34
C ASP A 15 19.13 8.37 -5.99
N GLU A 16 18.29 7.45 -5.48
CA GLU A 16 18.09 6.10 -6.04
C GLU A 16 17.22 6.13 -7.31
N HIS A 17 17.59 6.96 -8.28
CA HIS A 17 16.90 7.06 -9.56
C HIS A 17 16.98 5.72 -10.27
N GLY A 18 15.83 5.03 -10.36
CA GLY A 18 15.72 3.71 -10.99
C GLY A 18 15.43 2.55 -10.04
N VAL A 19 15.36 2.77 -8.72
CA VAL A 19 14.96 1.71 -7.77
C VAL A 19 13.43 1.65 -7.65
N SER A 20 12.85 0.51 -8.03
CA SER A 20 11.42 0.24 -7.84
C SER A 20 11.05 0.24 -6.36
N GLN A 21 10.07 1.04 -5.98
CA GLN A 21 9.54 1.09 -4.61
C GLN A 21 8.35 0.13 -4.49
N VAL A 22 8.41 -0.79 -3.54
CA VAL A 22 7.33 -1.78 -3.30
C VAL A 22 6.92 -1.73 -1.84
N ALA A 23 5.62 -1.59 -1.59
CA ALA A 23 5.01 -1.71 -0.27
C ALA A 23 4.29 -3.05 -0.16
N VAL A 24 4.68 -3.87 0.83
CA VAL A 24 3.96 -5.11 1.16
C VAL A 24 3.07 -4.83 2.36
N VAL A 25 1.76 -4.99 2.18
CA VAL A 25 0.73 -4.79 3.20
C VAL A 25 0.25 -6.15 3.66
N VAL A 26 0.34 -6.41 4.96
CA VAL A 26 -0.19 -7.62 5.58
C VAL A 26 -1.35 -7.21 6.48
N THR A 27 -2.53 -7.77 6.26
CA THR A 27 -3.77 -7.34 6.93
C THR A 27 -4.73 -8.51 7.08
N ASP A 28 -5.65 -8.44 8.03
CA ASP A 28 -6.83 -9.32 8.13
C ASP A 28 -7.98 -8.87 7.21
N GLY A 29 -7.80 -7.76 6.50
CA GLY A 29 -8.78 -7.18 5.59
C GLY A 29 -9.83 -6.31 6.29
N HIS A 30 -9.72 -6.01 7.59
CA HIS A 30 -10.67 -5.13 8.28
C HIS A 30 -9.97 -3.91 8.85
N SER A 31 -9.79 -2.90 8.02
CA SER A 31 -9.29 -1.60 8.46
C SER A 31 -10.23 -0.95 9.49
N HIS A 32 -9.62 -0.26 10.46
CA HIS A 32 -10.36 0.53 11.44
C HIS A 32 -10.61 1.96 10.96
N ASP A 33 -9.83 2.42 9.98
CA ASP A 33 -9.88 3.71 9.31
C ASP A 33 -9.97 3.49 7.79
N ASP A 34 -10.26 4.55 7.01
CA ASP A 34 -10.28 4.41 5.55
C ASP A 34 -8.84 4.29 5.00
N PRO A 35 -8.44 3.13 4.45
CA PRO A 35 -7.08 2.92 3.97
C PRO A 35 -6.88 3.48 2.56
N ILE A 36 -7.96 3.81 1.83
CA ILE A 36 -7.91 4.15 0.41
C ILE A 36 -7.13 5.42 0.11
N PRO A 37 -7.30 6.55 0.83
CA PRO A 37 -6.55 7.77 0.56
C PRO A 37 -5.03 7.57 0.68
N ALA A 38 -4.59 6.72 1.62
CA ALA A 38 -3.18 6.41 1.80
C ALA A 38 -2.64 5.52 0.68
N ALA A 39 -3.41 4.51 0.25
CA ALA A 39 -3.05 3.63 -0.85
C ALA A 39 -2.94 4.42 -2.17
N GLU A 40 -3.89 5.32 -2.44
CA GLU A 40 -3.84 6.23 -3.59
C GLU A 40 -2.61 7.13 -3.57
N ALA A 41 -2.28 7.73 -2.42
CA ALA A 41 -1.10 8.58 -2.29
C ALA A 41 0.21 7.82 -2.54
N LEU A 42 0.31 6.56 -2.11
CA LEU A 42 1.47 5.71 -2.37
C LEU A 42 1.58 5.34 -3.85
N ARG A 43 0.47 4.93 -4.49
CA ARG A 43 0.45 4.64 -5.93
C ARG A 43 0.81 5.87 -6.77
N ALA A 44 0.26 7.04 -6.42
CA ALA A 44 0.60 8.31 -7.06
C ALA A 44 2.08 8.69 -6.89
N ALA A 45 2.74 8.23 -5.82
CA ALA A 45 4.18 8.41 -5.61
C ALA A 45 5.06 7.45 -6.44
N GLY A 46 4.44 6.50 -7.15
CA GLY A 46 5.11 5.46 -7.94
C GLY A 46 5.45 4.20 -7.15
N VAL A 47 4.78 3.96 -6.01
CA VAL A 47 4.97 2.76 -5.19
C VAL A 47 4.02 1.65 -5.64
N THR A 48 4.55 0.47 -5.92
CA THR A 48 3.74 -0.74 -6.15
C THR A 48 3.28 -1.30 -4.81
N ILE A 49 1.99 -1.56 -4.66
CA ILE A 49 1.43 -2.12 -3.42
C ILE A 49 1.07 -3.59 -3.65
N LEU A 50 1.57 -4.48 -2.80
CA LEU A 50 1.23 -5.90 -2.75
C LEU A 50 0.54 -6.18 -1.42
N THR A 51 -0.64 -6.78 -1.44
CA THR A 51 -1.42 -7.09 -0.23
C THR A 51 -1.49 -8.58 0.02
N LEU A 52 -1.27 -8.97 1.28
CA LEU A 52 -1.49 -10.32 1.80
C LEU A 52 -2.59 -10.26 2.86
N GLY A 53 -3.76 -10.79 2.52
CA GLY A 53 -4.86 -11.02 3.46
C GLY A 53 -4.61 -12.27 4.29
N ILE A 54 -4.72 -12.19 5.62
CA ILE A 54 -4.52 -13.31 6.55
C ILE A 54 -5.80 -13.55 7.35
N GLY A 55 -6.28 -14.79 7.37
CA GLY A 55 -7.44 -15.21 8.17
C GLY A 55 -8.59 -15.75 7.32
N GLU A 56 -9.65 -16.21 8.00
CA GLU A 56 -10.78 -16.89 7.34
C GLU A 56 -11.84 -15.91 6.80
N HIS A 57 -11.92 -14.71 7.36
CA HIS A 57 -12.97 -13.72 7.05
C HIS A 57 -12.38 -12.41 6.53
N ILE A 58 -11.62 -12.46 5.44
CA ILE A 58 -11.05 -11.25 4.84
C ILE A 58 -12.09 -10.43 4.07
N ASN A 59 -12.04 -9.09 4.17
CA ASN A 59 -12.77 -8.21 3.25
C ASN A 59 -11.96 -8.07 1.95
N ARG A 60 -12.35 -8.84 0.92
CA ARG A 60 -11.67 -8.80 -0.38
C ARG A 60 -11.73 -7.43 -1.03
N ASP A 61 -12.87 -6.73 -0.93
CA ASP A 61 -13.05 -5.44 -1.57
C ASP A 61 -12.06 -4.40 -1.02
N GLU A 62 -11.83 -4.43 0.29
CA GLU A 62 -10.86 -3.53 0.92
C GLU A 62 -9.44 -3.84 0.47
N ILE A 63 -9.05 -5.11 0.51
CA ILE A 63 -7.72 -5.58 0.10
C ILE A 63 -7.42 -5.19 -1.36
N VAL A 64 -8.39 -5.41 -2.25
CA VAL A 64 -8.27 -5.07 -3.68
C VAL A 64 -8.16 -3.56 -3.90
N LYS A 65 -8.94 -2.75 -3.16
CA LYS A 65 -8.84 -1.29 -3.27
C LYS A 65 -7.51 -0.76 -2.72
N ILE A 66 -6.94 -1.41 -1.70
CA ILE A 66 -5.60 -1.10 -1.18
C ILE A 66 -4.52 -1.43 -2.22
N SER A 67 -4.56 -2.62 -2.85
CA SER A 67 -3.58 -2.98 -3.89
C SER A 67 -3.72 -2.11 -5.15
N GLY A 68 -4.95 -1.70 -5.48
CA GLY A 68 -5.27 -0.97 -6.70
C GLY A 68 -5.24 -1.86 -7.95
N LYS A 69 -5.36 -3.18 -7.79
CA LYS A 69 -5.43 -4.15 -8.88
C LYS A 69 -6.48 -5.23 -8.58
N ASP A 70 -7.33 -5.48 -9.57
CA ASP A 70 -8.30 -6.59 -9.61
C ASP A 70 -7.65 -7.86 -10.21
N GLU A 71 -6.56 -8.36 -9.61
CA GLU A 71 -5.92 -9.63 -10.02
C GLU A 71 -6.13 -10.74 -8.98
#